data_AF-A0A1H8PB29-F1
#
_entry.id   AF-A0A1H8PB29-F1
#
_cell.length_a   1.000
_cell.length_b   1.000
_cell.length_c   1.000
_cell.angle_alpha   90.00
_cell.angle_beta   90.00
_cell.angle_gamma   90.00
#
_symmetry.space_group_name_H-M   'P 1'
#
loop_
_entity.id
_entity.type
_entity.pdbx_description
1 polymer ?
#
loop_
_entity_poly.entity_id
_entity_poly.type
_entity_poly.pdbx_seq_one_letter_code
_entity_poly.pdbx_strand_id
1 'polypeptide(L)'
;MPDCRALKLHNSDNVAIAMGDIAPGAPVSDIQLTSLDSVPRGHKIAVSNIKAGAQIIKYGQIIGLASADIPAGTHIHVHNATMTQHGKREVHGTQAEPTQMVPEAERAMFQGFRRPDGKVGTRNYVGIVTSVNCSASAARLIAREAEKRGLLEAYPNVDGIVPIVHGAGCCIGTDDEAFYKLQRTVWGFATHANFASVLMLGLGCESNQIPLMLEVYGNPPPEKFRYHTLQDVGGTRATVEIGLTWLEEALAYANEATREPVLVSELTVALQCGGSDGYSGITANPALGHAVDLLVQNGGTAALAETPEIYGAEHLLTDRAASQEVGDKLMKMLDWWEDYASKNGSEMNNNPTPGNKAGGLTTILEKSLGAVAKAGTTNLNGVYGYGEQIKVKGLVFVDSPGYDPVSITGEVASGCNLIVFTTGRGSCYGNKPAPSIKIATNTPMYERMREDMDINCGTIADGEETVQEAGKRIFTEMIAVASGKLTLSEEMGVGDAEFAPWQTYAQM
;
A
#
# COMPACT_ATOMS: atom_id res chain seq x y z
N MET A 1 -6.15 -21.40 36.39
CA MET A 1 -6.20 -20.35 35.35
C MET A 1 -6.59 -21.03 34.04
N PRO A 2 -7.36 -20.38 33.15
CA PRO A 2 -7.57 -20.94 31.81
C PRO A 2 -6.23 -21.14 31.12
N ASP A 3 -6.12 -22.22 30.36
CA ASP A 3 -4.92 -22.53 29.58
C ASP A 3 -4.72 -21.45 28.52
N CYS A 4 -3.53 -20.85 28.48
CA CYS A 4 -3.20 -19.76 27.57
C CYS A 4 -2.65 -20.33 26.26
N ARG A 5 -3.02 -19.72 25.13
CA ARG A 5 -2.58 -20.16 23.80
C ARG A 5 -1.37 -19.40 23.30
N ALA A 6 -0.43 -20.11 22.69
CA ALA A 6 0.72 -19.53 22.00
C ALA A 6 1.04 -20.29 20.72
N LEU A 7 1.38 -19.56 19.65
CA LEU A 7 1.67 -20.13 18.33
C LEU A 7 3.17 -20.11 18.04
N LYS A 8 3.76 -21.29 17.88
CA LYS A 8 5.10 -21.48 17.32
C LYS A 8 5.00 -21.74 15.82
N LEU A 9 5.66 -20.92 15.00
CA LEU A 9 5.43 -20.90 13.54
C LEU A 9 6.31 -21.91 12.80
N HIS A 10 7.53 -22.11 13.28
CA HIS A 10 8.47 -23.05 12.69
C HIS A 10 9.15 -23.89 13.78
N ASN A 11 9.55 -25.12 13.45
CA ASN A 11 10.16 -26.05 14.41
C ASN A 11 11.46 -25.50 15.02
N SER A 12 12.23 -24.72 14.26
CA SER A 12 13.46 -24.08 14.73
C SER A 12 13.23 -22.80 15.54
N ASP A 13 12.00 -22.32 15.67
CA ASP A 13 11.72 -21.11 16.44
C ASP A 13 12.03 -21.34 17.92
N ASN A 14 12.69 -20.36 18.54
CA ASN A 14 12.91 -20.33 19.98
C ASN A 14 11.98 -19.34 20.70
N VAL A 15 10.98 -18.84 19.98
CA VAL A 15 9.88 -18.02 20.49
C VAL A 15 8.53 -18.53 19.99
N ALA A 16 7.46 -18.17 20.69
CA ALA A 16 6.07 -18.33 20.25
C ALA A 16 5.31 -17.01 20.40
N ILE A 17 4.24 -16.83 19.62
CA ILE A 17 3.40 -15.63 19.67
C ILE A 17 2.22 -15.89 20.62
N ALA A 18 1.99 -14.98 21.57
CA ALA A 18 0.83 -15.05 22.45
C ALA A 18 -0.47 -14.81 21.67
N MET A 19 -1.40 -15.77 21.72
CA MET A 19 -2.68 -15.70 21.00
C MET A 19 -3.78 -14.96 21.80
N GLY A 20 -3.47 -14.58 23.03
CA GLY A 20 -4.27 -13.78 23.95
C GLY A 20 -3.35 -13.19 25.02
N ASP A 21 -3.89 -12.40 25.95
CA ASP A 21 -3.10 -11.89 27.07
C ASP A 21 -2.75 -13.03 28.03
N ILE A 22 -1.46 -13.18 28.34
CA ILE A 22 -0.94 -14.21 29.24
C ILE A 22 -0.53 -13.54 30.55
N ALA A 23 -1.05 -14.04 31.67
CA ALA A 23 -0.69 -13.57 33.00
C ALA A 23 0.58 -14.27 33.52
N PRO A 24 1.36 -13.62 34.41
CA PRO A 24 2.44 -14.28 35.12
C PRO A 24 1.93 -15.53 35.86
N GLY A 25 2.66 -16.63 35.77
CA GLY A 25 2.30 -17.91 36.37
C GLY A 25 1.22 -18.70 35.62
N ALA A 26 0.70 -18.19 34.50
CA ALA A 26 -0.26 -18.93 33.69
C ALA A 26 0.42 -20.07 32.91
N PRO A 27 -0.17 -21.27 32.87
CA PRO A 27 0.29 -22.34 31.99
C PRO A 27 0.01 -21.99 30.52
N VAL A 28 0.96 -22.34 29.65
CA VAL A 28 0.88 -22.20 28.19
C VAL A 28 1.13 -23.59 27.59
N SER A 29 0.07 -24.40 27.48
CA SER A 29 0.22 -25.83 27.14
C SER A 29 0.80 -26.08 25.75
N ASP A 30 0.55 -25.18 24.79
CA ASP A 30 1.07 -25.28 23.42
C ASP A 30 2.60 -25.37 23.36
N ILE A 31 3.29 -24.80 24.34
CA ILE A 31 4.76 -24.79 24.45
C ILE A 31 5.26 -25.49 25.72
N GLN A 32 4.37 -26.12 26.49
CA GLN A 32 4.66 -26.85 27.72
C GLN A 32 5.47 -26.04 28.76
N LEU A 33 5.13 -24.75 28.92
CA LEU A 33 5.79 -23.85 29.86
C LEU A 33 4.79 -23.07 30.72
N THR A 34 5.32 -22.42 31.75
CA THR A 34 4.60 -21.44 32.56
C THR A 34 5.17 -20.06 32.25
N SER A 35 4.31 -19.07 32.02
CA SER A 35 4.75 -17.70 31.79
C SER A 35 5.41 -17.12 33.05
N LEU A 36 6.56 -16.48 32.90
CA LEU A 36 7.25 -15.78 33.99
C LEU A 36 6.76 -14.34 34.12
N ASP A 37 6.35 -13.75 33.01
CA ASP A 37 5.91 -12.36 32.91
C ASP A 37 4.46 -12.26 32.45
N SER A 38 3.94 -11.04 32.41
CA SER A 38 2.76 -10.75 31.62
C SER A 38 3.18 -10.62 30.16
N VAL A 39 2.53 -11.37 29.27
CA VAL A 39 2.78 -11.32 27.83
C VAL A 39 1.50 -10.82 27.15
N PRO A 40 1.48 -9.58 26.64
CA PRO A 40 0.33 -9.08 25.90
C PRO A 40 0.06 -9.91 24.65
N ARG A 41 -1.19 -9.93 24.22
CA ARG A 41 -1.60 -10.54 22.95
C ARG A 41 -0.73 -10.03 21.79
N GLY A 42 -0.23 -10.95 20.96
CA GLY A 42 0.62 -10.65 19.80
C GLY A 42 2.10 -10.45 20.13
N HIS A 43 2.47 -10.42 21.41
CA HIS A 43 3.85 -10.38 21.84
C HIS A 43 4.46 -11.79 21.86
N LYS A 44 5.79 -11.87 22.05
CA LYS A 44 6.54 -13.13 22.02
C LYS A 44 6.81 -13.66 23.42
N ILE A 45 6.73 -14.97 23.58
CA ILE A 45 7.18 -15.70 24.77
C ILE A 45 8.33 -16.64 24.39
N ALA A 46 9.37 -16.71 25.21
CA ALA A 46 10.50 -17.62 25.00
C ALA A 46 10.09 -19.08 25.18
N VAL A 47 10.39 -19.96 24.22
CA VAL A 47 10.09 -21.41 24.36
C VAL A 47 11.24 -22.22 24.94
N SER A 48 12.39 -21.59 25.15
CA SER A 48 13.59 -22.18 25.75
C SER A 48 14.45 -21.06 26.36
N ASN A 49 15.43 -21.41 27.17
CA ASN A 49 16.41 -20.43 27.64
C ASN A 49 17.25 -19.90 26.46
N ILE A 50 17.38 -18.58 26.34
CA ILE A 50 18.18 -17.90 25.31
C ILE A 50 19.26 -17.09 26.02
N LYS A 51 20.53 -17.32 25.69
CA LYS A 51 21.66 -16.60 26.31
C LYS A 51 21.84 -15.21 25.71
N ALA A 52 22.40 -14.29 26.50
CA ALA A 52 22.81 -12.98 25.99
C ALA A 52 23.69 -13.13 24.74
N GLY A 53 23.37 -12.38 23.69
CA GLY A 53 24.02 -12.45 22.37
C GLY A 53 23.54 -13.59 21.47
N ALA A 54 22.70 -14.51 21.95
CA ALA A 54 22.16 -15.59 21.12
C ALA A 54 21.04 -15.09 20.19
N GLN A 55 20.85 -15.81 19.09
CA GLN A 55 19.84 -15.50 18.08
C GLN A 55 18.42 -15.74 18.61
N ILE A 56 17.52 -14.81 18.31
CA ILE A 56 16.08 -14.97 18.48
C ILE A 56 15.51 -15.35 17.12
N ILE A 57 14.83 -16.49 17.04
CA ILE A 57 14.41 -17.13 15.80
C ILE A 57 12.89 -17.22 15.77
N LYS A 58 12.29 -16.65 14.72
CA LYS A 58 10.85 -16.67 14.41
C LYS A 58 10.69 -16.82 12.89
N TYR A 59 9.68 -17.57 12.43
CA TYR A 59 9.53 -17.92 11.01
C TYR A 59 10.70 -18.77 10.47
N GLY A 60 11.47 -19.41 11.35
CA GLY A 60 12.74 -20.04 11.00
C GLY A 60 13.87 -19.06 10.65
N GLN A 61 13.66 -17.76 10.85
CA GLN A 61 14.60 -16.69 10.52
C GLN A 61 15.06 -15.93 11.77
N ILE A 62 16.24 -15.34 11.70
CA ILE A 62 16.77 -14.51 12.79
C ILE A 62 16.02 -13.19 12.79
N ILE A 63 15.36 -12.88 13.90
CA ILE A 63 14.66 -11.61 14.11
C ILE A 63 15.42 -10.64 15.01
N GLY A 64 16.52 -11.07 15.61
CA GLY A 64 17.34 -10.23 16.50
C GLY A 64 18.25 -11.07 17.38
N LEU A 65 18.91 -10.40 18.32
CA LEU A 65 19.73 -11.03 19.36
C LEU A 65 19.16 -10.72 20.74
N ALA A 66 19.33 -11.64 21.68
CA ALA A 66 19.02 -11.39 23.08
C ALA A 66 20.03 -10.39 23.67
N SER A 67 19.56 -9.29 24.27
CA SER A 67 20.43 -8.30 24.94
C SER A 67 20.79 -8.70 26.39
N ALA A 68 20.12 -9.72 26.92
CA ALA A 68 20.38 -10.32 28.23
C ALA A 68 20.06 -11.83 28.17
N ASP A 69 20.35 -12.58 29.24
CA ASP A 69 19.85 -13.94 29.39
C ASP A 69 18.31 -13.91 29.53
N ILE A 70 17.61 -14.70 28.72
CA ILE A 70 16.14 -14.79 28.66
C ILE A 70 15.74 -16.22 29.05
N PRO A 71 15.20 -16.45 30.27
CA PRO A 71 14.65 -17.74 30.64
C PRO A 71 13.45 -18.16 29.78
N ALA A 72 13.20 -19.47 29.69
CA ALA A 72 11.98 -19.99 29.08
C ALA A 72 10.73 -19.44 29.82
N GLY A 73 9.71 -19.03 29.07
CA GLY A 73 8.50 -18.40 29.61
C GLY A 73 8.57 -16.88 29.80
N THR A 74 9.71 -16.25 29.51
CA THR A 74 9.87 -14.77 29.60
C THR A 74 9.30 -14.04 28.39
N HIS A 75 8.76 -12.84 28.62
CA HIS A 75 8.30 -11.92 27.57
C HIS A 75 9.49 -11.41 26.75
N ILE A 76 9.49 -11.62 25.43
CA ILE A 76 10.53 -11.11 24.53
C ILE A 76 10.06 -9.82 23.85
N HIS A 77 10.77 -8.72 24.09
CA HIS A 77 10.51 -7.43 23.47
C HIS A 77 11.72 -6.48 23.52
N VAL A 78 11.52 -5.19 23.25
CA VAL A 78 12.59 -4.18 23.13
C VAL A 78 13.48 -4.02 24.37
N HIS A 79 13.05 -4.52 25.54
CA HIS A 79 13.83 -4.48 26.78
C HIS A 79 14.88 -5.60 26.87
N ASN A 80 14.72 -6.69 26.13
CA ASN A 80 15.62 -7.87 26.16
C ASN A 80 16.00 -8.40 24.77
N ALA A 81 15.60 -7.74 23.68
CA ALA A 81 15.94 -8.08 22.31
C ALA A 81 16.40 -6.85 21.53
N THR A 82 17.42 -7.04 20.68
CA THR A 82 18.00 -5.98 19.84
C THR A 82 18.09 -6.42 18.38
N MET A 83 18.17 -5.44 17.48
CA MET A 83 18.39 -5.65 16.05
C MET A 83 19.83 -6.17 15.81
N THR A 84 19.98 -7.03 14.79
CA THR A 84 21.27 -7.52 14.31
C THR A 84 21.53 -7.03 12.90
N GLN A 85 22.80 -6.86 12.56
CA GLN A 85 23.19 -6.70 11.16
C GLN A 85 22.82 -7.95 10.35
N HIS A 86 22.47 -7.74 9.09
CA HIS A 86 22.22 -8.78 8.10
C HIS A 86 23.15 -8.57 6.90
N GLY A 87 23.56 -9.66 6.25
CA GLY A 87 24.43 -9.59 5.08
C GLY A 87 23.64 -9.37 3.79
N LYS A 88 24.21 -8.60 2.85
CA LYS A 88 23.68 -8.45 1.49
C LYS A 88 24.07 -9.66 0.65
N ARG A 89 23.15 -10.16 -0.18
CA ARG A 89 23.45 -11.23 -1.16
C ARG A 89 23.94 -10.59 -2.45
N GLU A 90 24.96 -11.17 -3.08
CA GLU A 90 25.52 -10.66 -4.35
C GLU A 90 24.83 -11.27 -5.59
N VAL A 91 24.24 -12.46 -5.45
CA VAL A 91 23.56 -13.17 -6.54
C VAL A 91 22.07 -13.20 -6.28
N HIS A 92 21.27 -12.85 -7.29
CA HIS A 92 19.82 -12.74 -7.23
C HIS A 92 19.13 -13.68 -8.24
N GLY A 93 17.86 -13.98 -8.01
CA GLY A 93 17.06 -14.87 -8.85
C GLY A 93 17.41 -16.35 -8.71
N THR A 94 18.11 -16.75 -7.64
CA THR A 94 18.54 -18.13 -7.39
C THR A 94 17.38 -19.12 -7.16
N GLN A 95 16.19 -18.61 -6.84
CA GLN A 95 14.96 -19.35 -6.58
C GLN A 95 13.79 -18.87 -7.46
N ALA A 96 14.09 -18.18 -8.57
CA ALA A 96 13.05 -17.73 -9.50
C ALA A 96 12.47 -18.93 -10.27
N GLU A 97 11.16 -19.14 -10.15
CA GLU A 97 10.45 -20.21 -10.84
C GLU A 97 9.36 -19.62 -11.76
N PRO A 98 9.19 -20.11 -13.00
CA PRO A 98 8.13 -19.62 -13.87
C PRO A 98 6.75 -19.79 -13.21
N THR A 99 5.96 -18.71 -13.17
CA THR A 99 4.61 -18.78 -12.62
C THR A 99 3.71 -19.60 -13.54
N GLN A 100 3.01 -20.58 -12.98
CA GLN A 100 1.99 -21.35 -13.69
C GLN A 100 0.74 -20.49 -13.90
N MET A 101 0.59 -19.95 -15.10
CA MET A 101 -0.54 -19.10 -15.46
C MET A 101 -1.82 -19.90 -15.67
N VAL A 102 -2.97 -19.34 -15.28
CA VAL A 102 -4.29 -19.82 -15.70
C VAL A 102 -4.42 -19.61 -17.22
N PRO A 103 -4.90 -20.62 -17.98
CA PRO A 103 -5.17 -20.46 -19.40
C PRO A 103 -6.04 -19.24 -19.67
N GLU A 104 -5.75 -18.48 -20.73
CA GLU A 104 -6.41 -17.18 -20.96
C GLU A 104 -7.95 -17.27 -21.02
N ALA A 105 -8.48 -18.35 -21.60
CA ALA A 105 -9.91 -18.62 -21.69
C ALA A 105 -10.60 -18.91 -20.33
N GLU A 106 -9.83 -19.24 -19.29
CA GLU A 106 -10.29 -19.58 -17.94
C GLU A 106 -9.99 -18.48 -16.92
N ARG A 107 -9.30 -17.40 -17.32
CA ARG A 107 -8.96 -16.31 -16.43
C ARG A 107 -10.21 -15.61 -15.92
N ALA A 108 -10.19 -15.25 -14.65
CA ALA A 108 -11.25 -14.48 -14.02
C ALA A 108 -11.45 -13.13 -14.71
N MET A 109 -12.68 -12.62 -14.63
CA MET A 109 -13.07 -11.33 -15.19
C MET A 109 -13.67 -10.43 -14.11
N PHE A 110 -13.63 -9.12 -14.33
CA PHE A 110 -14.32 -8.11 -13.52
C PHE A 110 -15.05 -7.11 -14.43
N GLN A 111 -15.99 -6.34 -13.89
CA GLN A 111 -16.75 -5.32 -14.63
C GLN A 111 -16.01 -3.96 -14.58
N GLY A 112 -15.17 -3.68 -15.59
CA GLY A 112 -14.33 -2.47 -15.63
C GLY A 112 -14.74 -1.45 -16.70
N PHE A 113 -14.13 -0.27 -16.65
CA PHE A 113 -14.30 0.79 -17.65
C PHE A 113 -13.10 0.83 -18.59
N ARG A 114 -13.25 0.37 -19.84
CA ARG A 114 -12.18 0.53 -20.83
C ARG A 114 -12.01 1.99 -21.21
N ARG A 115 -10.76 2.43 -21.28
CA ARG A 115 -10.39 3.78 -21.70
C ARG A 115 -9.83 3.76 -23.13
N PRO A 116 -9.95 4.86 -23.89
CA PRO A 116 -9.42 4.94 -25.26
C PRO A 116 -7.91 4.67 -25.38
N ASP A 117 -7.13 4.91 -24.31
CA ASP A 117 -5.70 4.62 -24.24
C ASP A 117 -5.36 3.17 -23.87
N GLY A 118 -6.36 2.27 -23.86
CA GLY A 118 -6.21 0.85 -23.59
C GLY A 118 -6.16 0.47 -22.12
N LYS A 119 -6.03 1.43 -21.19
CA LYS A 119 -6.11 1.19 -19.75
C LYS A 119 -7.54 0.84 -19.32
N VAL A 120 -7.69 0.19 -18.18
CA VAL A 120 -8.99 -0.14 -17.59
C VAL A 120 -9.12 0.44 -16.18
N GLY A 121 -10.20 1.20 -15.97
CA GLY A 121 -10.58 1.73 -14.66
C GLY A 121 -11.50 0.78 -13.89
N THR A 122 -11.35 0.75 -12.57
CA THR A 122 -12.29 0.13 -11.61
C THR A 122 -13.37 1.12 -11.15
N ARG A 123 -13.12 2.41 -11.36
CA ARG A 123 -14.02 3.54 -11.09
C ARG A 123 -14.04 4.51 -12.28
N ASN A 124 -15.04 5.38 -12.28
CA ASN A 124 -15.34 6.36 -13.31
C ASN A 124 -15.54 7.75 -12.71
N TYR A 125 -14.44 8.33 -12.24
CA TYR A 125 -14.42 9.67 -11.67
C TYR A 125 -14.14 10.75 -12.73
N VAL A 126 -14.51 11.99 -12.42
CA VAL A 126 -13.99 13.20 -13.07
C VAL A 126 -13.06 13.91 -12.08
N GLY A 127 -11.82 14.17 -12.49
CA GLY A 127 -10.76 14.65 -11.61
C GLY A 127 -10.44 16.14 -11.78
N ILE A 128 -10.13 16.83 -10.69
CA ILE A 128 -9.57 18.19 -10.74
C ILE A 128 -8.21 18.17 -10.03
N VAL A 129 -7.14 18.10 -10.80
CA VAL A 129 -5.77 17.89 -10.30
C VAL A 129 -5.02 19.21 -10.27
N THR A 130 -4.25 19.49 -9.22
CA THR A 130 -3.43 20.71 -9.18
C THR A 130 -1.97 20.44 -9.47
N SER A 131 -1.29 21.35 -10.19
CA SER A 131 0.17 21.35 -10.31
C SER A 131 0.88 21.89 -9.06
N VAL A 132 0.17 22.75 -8.31
CA VAL A 132 0.72 23.52 -7.18
C VAL A 132 -0.34 23.81 -6.09
N ASN A 133 0.11 24.02 -4.86
CA ASN A 133 -0.72 24.43 -3.72
C ASN A 133 -1.58 25.69 -4.00
N CYS A 134 -1.06 26.66 -4.74
CA CYS A 134 -1.77 27.92 -5.01
C CYS A 134 -3.07 27.73 -5.82
N SER A 135 -3.21 26.62 -6.55
CA SER A 135 -4.44 26.24 -7.27
C SER A 135 -5.39 25.35 -6.45
N ALA A 136 -4.98 24.85 -5.27
CA ALA A 136 -5.76 23.92 -4.45
C ALA A 136 -7.14 24.44 -4.06
N SER A 137 -7.23 25.72 -3.67
CA SER A 137 -8.50 26.34 -3.29
C SER A 137 -9.47 26.42 -4.46
N ALA A 138 -9.00 26.71 -5.67
CA ALA A 138 -9.87 26.75 -6.85
C ALA A 138 -10.45 25.36 -7.16
N ALA A 139 -9.62 24.31 -7.13
CA ALA A 139 -10.07 22.94 -7.33
C ALA A 139 -11.13 22.51 -6.31
N ARG A 140 -10.91 22.78 -5.02
CA ARG A 140 -11.88 22.49 -3.95
C ARG A 140 -13.18 23.29 -4.12
N LEU A 141 -13.11 24.54 -4.55
CA LEU A 141 -14.29 25.37 -4.78
C LEU A 141 -15.12 24.85 -5.95
N ILE A 142 -14.50 24.43 -7.05
CA ILE A 142 -15.21 23.84 -8.19
C ILE A 142 -16.00 22.59 -7.74
N ALA A 143 -15.34 21.65 -7.05
CA ALA A 143 -16.00 20.44 -6.55
C ALA A 143 -17.16 20.75 -5.59
N ARG A 144 -16.96 21.68 -4.66
CA ARG A 144 -17.98 22.11 -3.70
C ARG A 144 -19.18 22.79 -4.39
N GLU A 145 -18.94 23.64 -5.38
CA GLU A 145 -20.04 24.28 -6.11
C GLU A 145 -20.78 23.30 -7.01
N ALA A 146 -20.10 22.30 -7.58
CA ALA A 146 -20.74 21.21 -8.31
C ALA A 146 -21.67 20.38 -7.41
N GLU A 147 -21.22 20.05 -6.20
CA GLU A 147 -22.02 19.35 -5.18
C GLU A 147 -23.26 20.16 -4.78
N LYS A 148 -23.09 21.46 -4.47
CA LYS A 148 -24.21 22.35 -4.13
C LYS A 148 -25.25 22.46 -5.24
N ARG A 149 -24.82 22.36 -6.51
CA ARG A 149 -25.70 22.40 -7.68
C ARG A 149 -26.33 21.03 -8.00
N GLY A 150 -25.94 19.97 -7.29
CA GLY A 150 -26.40 18.60 -7.56
C GLY A 150 -25.99 18.09 -8.95
N LEU A 151 -24.87 18.59 -9.51
CA LEU A 151 -24.52 18.29 -10.92
C LEU A 151 -24.41 16.79 -11.18
N LEU A 152 -23.90 16.03 -10.21
CA LEU A 152 -23.69 14.59 -10.33
C LEU A 152 -25.01 13.80 -10.46
N GLU A 153 -26.15 14.32 -9.97
CA GLU A 153 -27.44 13.63 -9.97
C GLU A 153 -27.94 13.29 -11.39
N ALA A 154 -27.50 14.05 -12.40
CA ALA A 154 -27.83 13.82 -13.80
C ALA A 154 -26.98 12.73 -14.49
N TYR A 155 -25.93 12.23 -13.83
CA TYR A 155 -24.91 11.37 -14.44
C TYR A 155 -24.70 10.07 -13.64
N PRO A 156 -25.64 9.12 -13.71
CA PRO A 156 -25.64 7.91 -12.87
C PRO A 156 -24.47 6.95 -13.10
N ASN A 157 -23.73 7.08 -14.22
CA ASN A 157 -22.56 6.25 -14.50
C ASN A 157 -21.24 6.88 -14.00
N VAL A 158 -21.28 8.04 -13.34
CA VAL A 158 -20.10 8.74 -12.83
C VAL A 158 -20.01 8.54 -11.32
N ASP A 159 -18.90 7.98 -10.85
CA ASP A 159 -18.69 7.64 -9.43
C ASP A 159 -18.47 8.88 -8.55
N GLY A 160 -18.10 10.02 -9.15
CA GLY A 160 -17.97 11.29 -8.44
C GLY A 160 -17.03 12.31 -9.09
N ILE A 161 -16.93 13.47 -8.45
CA ILE A 161 -16.02 14.57 -8.81
C ILE A 161 -14.95 14.67 -7.72
N VAL A 162 -13.69 14.48 -8.08
CA VAL A 162 -12.60 14.33 -7.09
C VAL A 162 -11.55 15.44 -7.26
N PRO A 163 -11.41 16.36 -6.29
CA PRO A 163 -10.28 17.29 -6.26
C PRO A 163 -9.03 16.60 -5.71
N ILE A 164 -7.95 16.58 -6.50
CA ILE A 164 -6.64 16.05 -6.12
C ILE A 164 -5.69 17.24 -5.90
N VAL A 165 -5.43 17.56 -4.63
CA VAL A 165 -4.73 18.79 -4.22
C VAL A 165 -3.60 18.52 -3.25
N HIS A 166 -2.52 19.30 -3.30
CA HIS A 166 -1.34 19.10 -2.45
C HIS A 166 -0.64 20.41 -2.07
N GLY A 167 0.19 20.37 -1.03
CA GLY A 167 0.95 21.52 -0.51
C GLY A 167 2.28 21.82 -1.21
N ALA A 168 2.51 21.30 -2.41
CA ALA A 168 3.81 21.30 -3.09
C ALA A 168 3.75 22.03 -4.46
N GLY A 169 4.84 22.03 -5.23
CA GLY A 169 4.87 22.48 -6.64
C GLY A 169 5.54 23.82 -6.93
N CYS A 170 5.98 24.56 -5.90
CA CYS A 170 6.69 25.83 -6.04
C CYS A 170 7.90 25.89 -5.10
N CYS A 171 8.79 26.87 -5.30
CA CYS A 171 10.01 27.07 -4.50
C CYS A 171 10.90 25.82 -4.42
N ILE A 172 11.00 25.09 -5.53
CA ILE A 172 11.74 23.84 -5.67
C ILE A 172 12.72 23.94 -6.84
N GLY A 173 13.88 23.31 -6.71
CA GLY A 173 14.77 23.04 -7.84
C GLY A 173 14.09 22.12 -8.87
N THR A 174 14.34 22.34 -10.16
CA THR A 174 13.66 21.59 -11.24
C THR A 174 14.55 20.56 -11.94
N ASP A 175 15.80 20.42 -11.50
CA ASP A 175 16.78 19.49 -12.05
C ASP A 175 17.28 18.51 -10.98
N ASP A 176 16.32 17.88 -10.28
CA ASP A 176 16.61 16.87 -9.27
C ASP A 176 15.52 15.78 -9.22
N GLU A 177 15.88 14.61 -8.69
CA GLU A 177 15.00 13.45 -8.60
C GLU A 177 13.78 13.69 -7.68
N ALA A 178 13.86 14.60 -6.71
CA ALA A 178 12.73 14.91 -5.85
C ALA A 178 11.66 15.73 -6.60
N PHE A 179 12.06 16.63 -7.51
CA PHE A 179 11.13 17.29 -8.44
C PHE A 179 10.54 16.29 -9.44
N TYR A 180 11.35 15.42 -10.04
CA TYR A 180 10.84 14.42 -10.98
C TYR A 180 9.85 13.46 -10.31
N LYS A 181 10.08 13.07 -9.04
CA LYS A 181 9.09 12.32 -8.23
C LYS A 181 7.76 13.04 -8.13
N LEU A 182 7.76 14.34 -7.77
CA LEU A 182 6.53 15.12 -7.69
C LEU A 182 5.81 15.18 -9.04
N GLN A 183 6.56 15.47 -10.11
CA GLN A 183 6.00 15.60 -11.45
C GLN A 183 5.36 14.29 -11.94
N ARG A 184 6.05 13.15 -11.78
CA ARG A 184 5.50 11.82 -12.09
C ARG A 184 4.27 11.50 -11.26
N THR A 185 4.27 11.88 -9.99
CA THR A 185 3.14 11.63 -9.08
C THR A 185 1.88 12.38 -9.53
N VAL A 186 2.00 13.68 -9.77
CA VAL A 186 0.88 14.52 -10.22
C VAL A 186 0.38 14.05 -11.60
N TRP A 187 1.30 13.76 -12.52
CA TRP A 187 0.95 13.28 -13.86
C TRP A 187 0.28 11.90 -13.84
N GLY A 188 0.75 11.00 -12.98
CA GLY A 188 0.17 9.68 -12.77
C GLY A 188 -1.31 9.76 -12.38
N PHE A 189 -1.66 10.65 -11.45
CA PHE A 189 -3.05 10.93 -11.10
C PHE A 189 -3.82 11.59 -12.26
N ALA A 190 -3.23 12.57 -12.94
CA ALA A 190 -3.86 13.26 -14.06
C ALA A 190 -4.19 12.34 -15.26
N THR A 191 -3.53 11.18 -15.35
CA THR A 191 -3.72 10.20 -16.43
C THR A 191 -4.17 8.82 -15.94
N HIS A 192 -4.64 8.75 -14.69
CA HIS A 192 -5.04 7.51 -14.03
C HIS A 192 -6.31 6.91 -14.67
N ALA A 193 -6.37 5.57 -14.77
CA ALA A 193 -7.46 4.88 -15.48
C ALA A 193 -8.85 5.04 -14.82
N ASN A 194 -8.88 5.35 -13.53
CA ASN A 194 -10.12 5.63 -12.79
C ASN A 194 -10.67 7.04 -13.04
N PHE A 195 -9.95 7.91 -13.75
CA PHE A 195 -10.48 9.17 -14.24
C PHE A 195 -10.89 9.04 -15.71
N ALA A 196 -12.15 9.36 -16.01
CA ALA A 196 -12.61 9.50 -17.39
C ALA A 196 -12.04 10.77 -18.03
N SER A 197 -12.06 11.86 -17.26
CA SER A 197 -11.61 13.18 -17.68
C SER A 197 -11.01 13.94 -16.50
N VAL A 198 -9.98 14.74 -16.78
CA VAL A 198 -9.26 15.54 -15.78
C VAL A 198 -9.12 16.99 -16.23
N LEU A 199 -9.39 17.92 -15.32
CA LEU A 199 -8.98 19.31 -15.40
C LEU A 199 -7.76 19.53 -14.52
N MET A 200 -6.64 19.90 -15.13
CA MET A 200 -5.43 20.29 -14.40
C MET A 200 -5.38 21.80 -14.18
N LEU A 201 -5.23 22.23 -12.93
CA LEU A 201 -5.14 23.63 -12.56
C LEU A 201 -3.73 23.98 -12.06
N GLY A 202 -3.18 25.07 -12.58
CA GLY A 202 -1.96 25.69 -12.08
C GLY A 202 -2.19 27.13 -11.68
N LEU A 203 -1.25 27.75 -10.96
CA LEU A 203 -1.35 29.19 -10.72
C LEU A 203 -0.94 29.96 -11.97
N GLY A 204 0.16 29.55 -12.61
CA GLY A 204 0.77 30.17 -13.78
C GLY A 204 2.23 30.59 -13.58
N CYS A 205 2.70 30.65 -12.33
CA CYS A 205 4.05 31.10 -11.98
C CYS A 205 4.83 30.12 -11.09
N GLU A 206 4.32 28.91 -10.88
CA GLU A 206 5.00 27.87 -10.11
C GLU A 206 6.23 27.30 -10.82
N SER A 207 7.05 26.52 -10.10
CA SER A 207 8.13 25.74 -10.71
C SER A 207 7.57 24.55 -11.51
N ASN A 208 6.54 23.88 -10.99
CA ASN A 208 5.93 22.70 -11.61
C ASN A 208 4.91 23.06 -12.71
N GLN A 209 5.37 23.75 -13.75
CA GLN A 209 4.51 24.28 -14.82
C GLN A 209 3.86 23.18 -15.66
N ILE A 210 2.56 23.34 -15.97
CA ILE A 210 1.79 22.38 -16.77
C ILE A 210 2.32 22.22 -18.20
N PRO A 211 2.68 23.29 -18.94
CA PRO A 211 3.27 23.14 -20.27
C PRO A 211 4.53 22.25 -20.29
N LEU A 212 5.40 22.35 -19.28
CA LEU A 212 6.59 21.49 -19.16
C LEU A 212 6.22 20.01 -18.95
N MET A 213 5.16 19.74 -18.19
CA MET A 213 4.65 18.36 -18.05
C MET A 213 4.14 17.82 -19.39
N LEU A 214 3.44 18.64 -20.18
CA LEU A 214 2.96 18.24 -21.51
C LEU A 214 4.11 17.97 -22.50
N GLU A 215 5.21 18.71 -22.39
CA GLU A 215 6.42 18.45 -23.19
C GLU A 215 7.07 17.11 -22.84
N VAL A 216 7.11 16.75 -21.55
CA VAL A 216 7.74 15.52 -21.05
C VAL A 216 6.87 14.28 -21.29
N TYR A 217 5.57 14.38 -21.01
CA TYR A 217 4.67 13.22 -20.99
C TYR A 217 3.70 13.15 -22.17
N GLY A 218 3.65 14.18 -23.00
CA GLY A 218 2.77 14.28 -24.16
C GLY A 218 1.43 14.95 -23.86
N ASN A 219 0.63 15.14 -24.91
CA ASN A 219 -0.65 15.85 -24.85
C ASN A 219 -1.83 14.88 -25.01
N PRO A 220 -2.56 14.54 -23.92
CA PRO A 220 -3.74 13.69 -24.01
C PRO A 220 -4.87 14.40 -24.80
N PRO A 221 -5.86 13.65 -25.30
CA PRO A 221 -6.97 14.25 -26.04
C PRO A 221 -7.83 15.17 -25.14
N PRO A 222 -8.44 16.25 -25.70
CA PRO A 222 -9.15 17.27 -24.92
C PRO A 222 -10.35 16.77 -24.10
N GLU A 223 -10.94 15.63 -24.46
CA GLU A 223 -12.00 14.97 -23.71
C GLU A 223 -11.47 14.32 -22.42
N LYS A 224 -10.21 13.86 -22.44
CA LYS A 224 -9.56 13.20 -21.31
C LYS A 224 -8.81 14.19 -20.42
N PHE A 225 -8.24 15.24 -20.99
CA PHE A 225 -7.40 16.18 -20.26
C PHE A 225 -7.57 17.60 -20.79
N ARG A 226 -7.82 18.53 -19.87
CA ARG A 226 -7.70 19.98 -20.13
C ARG A 226 -6.89 20.62 -19.01
N TYR A 227 -6.35 21.80 -19.27
CA TYR A 227 -5.69 22.56 -18.23
C TYR A 227 -5.95 24.06 -18.33
N HIS A 228 -5.87 24.74 -17.18
CA HIS A 228 -5.91 26.19 -17.08
C HIS A 228 -4.95 26.69 -16.00
N THR A 229 -4.42 27.89 -16.18
CA THR A 229 -3.75 28.62 -15.12
C THR A 229 -4.68 29.68 -14.56
N LEU A 230 -4.66 29.88 -13.24
CA LEU A 230 -5.50 30.90 -12.60
C LEU A 230 -5.14 32.31 -13.09
N GLN A 231 -3.86 32.60 -13.33
CA GLN A 231 -3.41 33.92 -13.79
C GLN A 231 -3.90 34.26 -15.19
N ASP A 232 -3.84 33.32 -16.14
CA ASP A 232 -4.28 33.56 -17.51
C ASP A 232 -5.81 33.68 -17.62
N VAL A 233 -6.54 32.94 -16.77
CA VAL A 233 -8.01 32.96 -16.73
C VAL A 233 -8.57 34.23 -16.04
N GLY A 234 -7.78 34.92 -15.22
CA GLY A 234 -8.23 36.12 -14.48
C GLY A 234 -8.62 35.86 -13.02
N GLY A 235 -8.00 34.85 -12.40
CA GLY A 235 -8.08 34.56 -10.97
C GLY A 235 -9.09 33.48 -10.59
N THR A 236 -9.24 33.26 -9.27
CA THR A 236 -10.00 32.13 -8.71
C THR A 236 -11.45 32.09 -9.17
N ARG A 237 -12.17 33.21 -9.14
CA ARG A 237 -13.61 33.22 -9.49
C ARG A 237 -13.84 32.85 -10.95
N ALA A 238 -13.09 33.46 -11.87
CA ALA A 238 -13.17 33.15 -13.29
C ALA A 238 -12.80 31.67 -13.56
N THR A 239 -11.80 31.15 -12.86
CA THR A 239 -11.40 29.74 -12.94
C THR A 239 -12.51 28.81 -12.47
N VAL A 240 -13.23 29.15 -11.40
CA VAL A 240 -14.36 28.35 -10.92
C VAL A 240 -15.47 28.27 -11.96
N GLU A 241 -15.83 29.39 -12.61
CA GLU A 241 -16.89 29.39 -13.64
C GLU A 241 -16.52 28.55 -14.88
N ILE A 242 -15.27 28.66 -15.34
CA ILE A 242 -14.77 27.81 -16.45
C ILE A 242 -14.72 26.35 -16.02
N GLY A 243 -14.28 26.06 -14.79
CA GLY A 243 -14.25 24.71 -14.24
C GLY A 243 -15.63 24.07 -14.16
N LEU A 244 -16.66 24.84 -13.78
CA LEU A 244 -18.05 24.36 -13.77
C LEU A 244 -18.60 24.11 -15.16
N THR A 245 -18.26 24.96 -16.13
CA THR A 245 -18.62 24.75 -17.54
C THR A 245 -17.98 23.48 -18.09
N TRP A 246 -16.68 23.28 -17.83
CA TRP A 246 -15.96 22.07 -18.20
C TRP A 246 -16.54 20.82 -17.52
N LEU A 247 -16.95 20.92 -16.25
CA LEU A 247 -17.53 19.78 -15.53
C LEU A 247 -18.78 19.23 -16.23
N GLU A 248 -19.65 20.07 -16.77
CA GLU A 248 -20.84 19.59 -17.50
C GLU A 248 -20.44 18.74 -18.72
N GLU A 249 -19.44 19.18 -19.48
CA GLU A 249 -18.90 18.42 -20.63
C GLU A 249 -18.21 17.12 -20.18
N ALA A 250 -17.38 17.20 -19.15
CA ALA A 250 -16.63 16.07 -18.62
C ALA A 250 -17.54 15.00 -18.01
N LEU A 251 -18.58 15.40 -17.30
CA LEU A 251 -19.58 14.52 -16.72
C LEU A 251 -20.42 13.84 -17.80
N ALA A 252 -20.84 14.57 -18.84
CA ALA A 252 -21.55 13.98 -19.97
C ALA A 252 -20.70 12.91 -20.67
N TYR A 253 -19.44 13.22 -20.98
CA TYR A 253 -18.50 12.27 -21.56
C TYR A 253 -18.25 11.05 -20.66
N ALA A 254 -18.00 11.28 -19.36
CA ALA A 254 -17.78 10.20 -18.41
C ALA A 254 -19.01 9.28 -18.30
N ASN A 255 -20.22 9.84 -18.40
CA ASN A 255 -21.47 9.10 -18.29
C ASN A 255 -21.77 8.18 -19.48
N GLU A 256 -21.11 8.39 -20.62
CA GLU A 256 -21.19 7.47 -21.78
C GLU A 256 -20.50 6.12 -21.51
N ALA A 257 -19.55 6.10 -20.58
CA ALA A 257 -18.84 4.87 -20.23
C ALA A 257 -19.72 3.95 -19.38
N THR A 258 -19.86 2.69 -19.80
CA THR A 258 -20.49 1.63 -19.02
C THR A 258 -19.47 0.57 -18.64
N ARG A 259 -19.67 -0.09 -17.50
CA ARG A 259 -18.85 -1.24 -17.13
C ARG A 259 -19.05 -2.37 -18.15
N GLU A 260 -17.97 -3.08 -18.44
CA GLU A 260 -18.00 -4.28 -19.28
C GLU A 260 -17.07 -5.38 -18.73
N PRO A 261 -17.30 -6.66 -19.08
CA PRO A 261 -16.42 -7.75 -18.67
C PRO A 261 -15.02 -7.57 -19.26
N VAL A 262 -14.02 -7.45 -18.39
CA VAL A 262 -12.60 -7.41 -18.75
C VAL A 262 -11.80 -8.42 -17.92
N LEU A 263 -10.67 -8.89 -18.43
CA LEU A 263 -9.83 -9.86 -17.73
C LEU A 263 -9.22 -9.25 -16.47
N VAL A 264 -9.07 -10.05 -15.42
CA VAL A 264 -8.33 -9.69 -14.20
C VAL A 264 -6.87 -9.29 -14.48
N SER A 265 -6.32 -9.65 -15.64
CA SER A 265 -5.02 -9.16 -16.10
C SER A 265 -4.92 -7.65 -16.22
N GLU A 266 -6.04 -6.92 -16.26
CA GLU A 266 -6.09 -5.46 -16.26
C GLU A 266 -6.06 -4.83 -14.86
N LEU A 267 -6.10 -5.63 -13.80
CA LEU A 267 -5.93 -5.15 -12.43
C LEU A 267 -4.45 -4.94 -12.09
N THR A 268 -4.18 -3.79 -11.48
CA THR A 268 -2.90 -3.47 -10.85
C THR A 268 -3.21 -3.09 -9.41
N VAL A 269 -2.82 -3.94 -8.47
CA VAL A 269 -3.23 -3.87 -7.07
C VAL A 269 -2.07 -3.37 -6.20
N ALA A 270 -2.28 -2.25 -5.51
CA ALA A 270 -1.38 -1.72 -4.49
C ALA A 270 -1.48 -2.56 -3.20
N LEU A 271 -0.34 -2.91 -2.60
CA LEU A 271 -0.25 -3.72 -1.39
C LEU A 271 0.33 -2.88 -0.25
N GLN A 272 -0.53 -2.47 0.67
CA GLN A 272 -0.13 -1.61 1.79
C GLN A 272 -0.34 -2.32 3.13
N CYS A 273 0.55 -2.03 4.09
CA CYS A 273 0.30 -2.25 5.50
C CYS A 273 0.09 -0.91 6.22
N GLY A 274 -0.88 -0.85 7.13
CA GLY A 274 -1.00 0.29 8.04
C GLY A 274 -0.36 0.00 9.38
N GLY A 275 -1.13 0.21 10.46
CA GLY A 275 -0.73 -0.19 11.81
C GLY A 275 -0.58 -1.70 11.96
N SER A 276 0.60 -2.24 11.64
CA SER A 276 0.97 -3.64 11.83
C SER A 276 1.06 -4.02 13.31
N ASP A 277 0.80 -5.28 13.58
CA ASP A 277 0.87 -5.95 14.89
C ASP A 277 1.53 -7.34 14.76
N GLY A 278 1.65 -8.07 15.87
CA GLY A 278 2.21 -9.42 15.90
C GLY A 278 1.42 -10.46 15.12
N TYR A 279 0.17 -10.17 14.75
CA TYR A 279 -0.72 -11.05 13.97
C TYR A 279 -0.56 -10.82 12.46
N SER A 280 -0.13 -9.63 12.06
CA SER A 280 -0.07 -9.22 10.65
C SER A 280 0.66 -10.25 9.78
N GLY A 281 1.83 -10.72 10.23
CA GLY A 281 2.65 -11.70 9.52
C GLY A 281 2.17 -13.16 9.61
N ILE A 282 1.09 -13.46 10.34
CA ILE A 282 0.56 -14.82 10.51
C ILE A 282 -0.90 -14.97 10.06
N THR A 283 -1.61 -13.85 9.82
CA THR A 283 -3.00 -13.84 9.34
C THR A 283 -3.15 -13.09 8.02
N ALA A 284 -3.36 -11.77 8.06
CA ALA A 284 -3.76 -10.98 6.89
C ALA A 284 -2.69 -10.93 5.79
N ASN A 285 -1.41 -10.78 6.14
CA ASN A 285 -0.34 -10.67 5.14
C ASN A 285 -0.14 -11.97 4.36
N PRO A 286 -0.01 -13.17 4.98
CA PRO A 286 0.07 -14.41 4.20
C PRO A 286 -1.22 -14.73 3.44
N ALA A 287 -2.40 -14.36 3.95
CA ALA A 287 -3.66 -14.51 3.20
C ALA A 287 -3.70 -13.61 1.96
N LEU A 288 -3.27 -12.35 2.10
CA LEU A 288 -3.09 -11.42 0.98
C LEU A 288 -2.04 -11.95 -0.01
N GLY A 289 -0.94 -12.53 0.48
CA GLY A 289 0.06 -13.18 -0.37
C GLY A 289 -0.53 -14.30 -1.24
N HIS A 290 -1.42 -15.13 -0.67
CA HIS A 290 -2.12 -16.13 -1.45
C HIS A 290 -3.07 -15.51 -2.49
N ALA A 291 -3.75 -14.42 -2.15
CA ALA A 291 -4.59 -13.67 -3.10
C ALA A 291 -3.75 -13.04 -4.24
N VAL A 292 -2.56 -12.56 -3.93
CA VAL A 292 -1.58 -12.04 -4.90
C VAL A 292 -1.13 -13.15 -5.86
N ASP A 293 -0.84 -14.35 -5.36
CA ASP A 293 -0.49 -15.47 -6.24
C ASP A 293 -1.64 -15.80 -7.20
N LEU A 294 -2.89 -15.81 -6.74
CA LEU A 294 -4.07 -16.00 -7.60
C LEU A 294 -4.22 -14.87 -8.63
N LEU A 295 -4.01 -13.62 -8.23
CA LEU A 295 -4.03 -12.45 -9.12
C LEU A 295 -2.97 -12.57 -10.22
N VAL A 296 -1.73 -12.90 -9.86
CA VAL A 296 -0.62 -13.04 -10.80
C VAL A 296 -0.85 -14.23 -11.74
N GLN A 297 -1.35 -15.36 -11.24
CA GLN A 297 -1.73 -16.52 -12.07
C GLN A 297 -2.83 -16.16 -13.10
N ASN A 298 -3.70 -15.20 -12.79
CA ASN A 298 -4.70 -14.63 -13.70
C ASN A 298 -4.15 -13.50 -14.60
N GLY A 299 -2.84 -13.23 -14.57
CA GLY A 299 -2.17 -12.22 -15.40
C GLY A 299 -2.21 -10.80 -14.86
N GLY A 300 -2.73 -10.60 -13.64
CA GLY A 300 -2.76 -9.30 -12.98
C GLY A 300 -1.39 -8.86 -12.45
N THR A 301 -1.35 -7.65 -11.90
CA THR A 301 -0.14 -7.07 -11.31
C THR A 301 -0.39 -6.75 -9.85
N ALA A 302 0.58 -7.08 -8.98
CA ALA A 302 0.60 -6.66 -7.58
C ALA A 302 1.83 -5.79 -7.33
N ALA A 303 1.63 -4.60 -6.78
CA ALA A 303 2.71 -3.69 -6.41
C ALA A 303 2.93 -3.77 -4.90
N LEU A 304 4.07 -4.32 -4.48
CA LEU A 304 4.54 -4.18 -3.11
C LEU A 304 5.29 -2.85 -2.98
N ALA A 305 5.08 -2.12 -1.89
CA ALA A 305 5.77 -0.87 -1.63
C ALA A 305 6.45 -0.88 -0.24
N GLU A 306 6.52 0.28 0.41
CA GLU A 306 6.99 0.43 1.78
C GLU A 306 8.45 -0.02 1.94
N THR A 307 9.38 0.64 1.24
CA THR A 307 10.79 0.21 1.18
C THR A 307 11.45 0.01 2.56
N PRO A 308 11.20 0.89 3.56
CA PRO A 308 11.68 0.63 4.91
C PRO A 308 11.14 -0.64 5.56
N GLU A 309 10.00 -1.17 5.10
CA GLU A 309 9.36 -2.39 5.64
C GLU A 309 9.85 -3.69 5.02
N ILE A 310 10.72 -3.66 4.02
CA ILE A 310 11.38 -4.89 3.55
C ILE A 310 12.81 -5.02 4.06
N TYR A 311 13.33 -4.01 4.78
CA TYR A 311 14.70 -3.96 5.25
C TYR A 311 15.02 -5.13 6.19
N GLY A 312 16.04 -5.92 5.83
CA GLY A 312 16.43 -7.17 6.48
C GLY A 312 15.67 -8.41 6.02
N ALA A 313 14.68 -8.26 5.16
CA ALA A 313 13.92 -9.35 4.54
C ALA A 313 13.98 -9.29 3.00
N GLU A 314 14.78 -8.40 2.42
CA GLU A 314 14.90 -8.21 0.96
C GLU A 314 15.40 -9.45 0.22
N HIS A 315 16.14 -10.34 0.90
CA HIS A 315 16.52 -11.63 0.35
C HIS A 315 15.33 -12.49 -0.07
N LEU A 316 14.19 -12.39 0.63
CA LEU A 316 12.94 -13.10 0.27
C LEU A 316 12.33 -12.60 -1.05
N LEU A 317 12.74 -11.42 -1.53
CA LEU A 317 12.33 -10.86 -2.82
C LEU A 317 13.42 -11.07 -3.86
N THR A 318 14.67 -10.77 -3.52
CA THR A 318 15.81 -10.86 -4.45
C THR A 318 16.15 -12.30 -4.83
N ASP A 319 15.93 -13.29 -3.95
CA ASP A 319 16.12 -14.71 -4.30
C ASP A 319 15.17 -15.15 -5.41
N ARG A 320 13.97 -14.58 -5.46
CA ARG A 320 12.93 -14.84 -6.47
C ARG A 320 12.78 -13.71 -7.49
N ALA A 321 13.81 -12.88 -7.66
CA ALA A 321 13.83 -11.86 -8.70
C ALA A 321 13.91 -12.54 -10.08
N ALA A 322 13.14 -12.04 -11.04
CA ALA A 322 13.09 -12.60 -12.40
C ALA A 322 14.44 -12.49 -13.15
N SER A 323 15.34 -11.62 -12.69
CA SER A 323 16.70 -11.49 -13.19
C SER A 323 17.62 -10.87 -12.14
N GLN A 324 18.93 -10.97 -12.37
CA GLN A 324 19.94 -10.26 -11.58
C GLN A 324 19.67 -8.75 -11.56
N GLU A 325 19.33 -8.16 -12.72
CA GLU A 325 19.05 -6.71 -12.85
C GLU A 325 17.90 -6.25 -11.97
N VAL A 326 16.83 -7.06 -11.86
CA VAL A 326 15.68 -6.75 -11.00
C VAL A 326 16.11 -6.76 -9.52
N GLY A 327 16.92 -7.74 -9.12
CA GLY A 327 17.49 -7.81 -7.76
C GLY A 327 18.40 -6.63 -7.46
N ASP A 328 19.33 -6.31 -8.37
CA ASP A 328 20.26 -5.18 -8.23
C ASP A 328 19.53 -3.84 -8.11
N LYS A 329 18.44 -3.66 -8.87
CA LYS A 329 17.61 -2.44 -8.79
C LYS A 329 16.97 -2.28 -7.41
N LEU A 330 16.51 -3.37 -6.79
CA LEU A 330 15.98 -3.34 -5.43
C LEU A 330 17.07 -3.01 -4.41
N MET A 331 18.24 -3.64 -4.52
CA MET A 331 19.36 -3.38 -3.60
C MET A 331 19.85 -1.94 -3.68
N LYS A 332 19.97 -1.38 -4.89
CA LYS A 332 20.35 0.03 -5.09
C LYS A 332 19.35 1.00 -4.47
N MET A 333 18.06 0.65 -4.48
CA MET A 333 17.02 1.43 -3.82
C MET A 333 17.20 1.42 -2.30
N LEU A 334 17.50 0.27 -1.71
CA LEU A 334 17.80 0.16 -0.27
C LEU A 334 19.07 0.95 0.10
N ASP A 335 20.11 0.92 -0.72
CA ASP A 335 21.32 1.73 -0.51
C ASP A 335 21.00 3.24 -0.49
N TRP A 336 20.12 3.70 -1.40
CA TRP A 336 19.64 5.08 -1.40
C TRP A 336 18.88 5.42 -0.10
N TRP A 337 18.05 4.49 0.40
CA TRP A 337 17.31 4.67 1.65
C TRP A 337 18.21 4.72 2.88
N GLU A 338 19.26 3.89 2.94
CA GLU A 338 20.26 3.94 4.01
C GLU A 338 20.96 5.31 4.06
N ASP A 339 21.39 5.82 2.91
CA ASP A 339 21.99 7.15 2.78
C ASP A 339 20.99 8.26 3.14
N TYR A 340 19.77 8.20 2.59
CA TYR A 340 18.70 9.17 2.87
C TYR A 340 18.35 9.23 4.37
N ALA A 341 18.20 8.09 5.03
CA ALA A 341 17.94 8.03 6.45
C ALA A 341 19.09 8.66 7.26
N SER A 342 20.34 8.27 6.97
CA SER A 342 21.52 8.76 7.70
C SER A 342 21.69 10.29 7.60
N LYS A 343 21.47 10.87 6.41
CA LYS A 343 21.57 12.32 6.17
C LYS A 343 20.55 13.11 6.96
N ASN A 344 19.44 12.47 7.34
CA ASN A 344 18.35 13.06 8.11
C ASN A 344 18.36 12.62 9.58
N GLY A 345 19.47 12.08 10.08
CA GLY A 345 19.60 11.66 11.49
C GLY A 345 18.67 10.51 11.88
N SER A 346 18.28 9.69 10.91
CA SER A 346 17.39 8.54 11.07
C SER A 346 18.09 7.25 10.65
N GLU A 347 17.52 6.11 11.04
CA GLU A 347 18.00 4.78 10.64
C GLU A 347 16.82 3.97 10.09
N MET A 348 17.09 3.00 9.21
CA MET A 348 16.05 2.10 8.68
C MET A 348 15.32 1.32 9.80
N ASN A 349 16.00 1.04 10.91
CA ASN A 349 15.43 0.38 12.08
C ASN A 349 14.52 1.30 12.94
N ASN A 350 14.37 2.58 12.60
CA ASN A 350 13.41 3.47 13.28
C ASN A 350 11.95 3.07 13.01
N ASN A 351 11.71 2.23 11.99
CA ASN A 351 10.49 1.46 11.81
C ASN A 351 10.79 0.05 12.33
N PRO A 352 10.17 -0.49 13.40
CA PRO A 352 8.78 -0.33 13.81
C PRO A 352 8.46 0.95 14.61
N THR A 353 7.32 1.57 14.27
CA THR A 353 6.75 2.73 14.98
C THR A 353 6.33 2.40 16.42
N PRO A 354 6.07 3.38 17.30
CA PRO A 354 5.55 3.12 18.65
C PRO A 354 4.27 2.27 18.67
N GLY A 355 3.37 2.47 17.69
CA GLY A 355 2.16 1.66 17.52
C GLY A 355 2.49 0.20 17.17
N ASN A 356 3.46 -0.04 16.30
CA ASN A 356 3.88 -1.41 15.95
C ASN A 356 4.52 -2.12 17.14
N LYS A 357 5.36 -1.42 17.91
CA LYS A 357 5.99 -1.96 19.13
C LYS A 357 4.94 -2.36 20.17
N ALA A 358 3.96 -1.48 20.41
CA ALA A 358 2.81 -1.79 21.25
C ALA A 358 1.91 -2.92 20.70
N GLY A 359 2.03 -3.27 19.42
CA GLY A 359 1.36 -4.40 18.80
C GLY A 359 2.18 -5.70 18.82
N GLY A 360 3.38 -5.71 19.39
CA GLY A 360 4.21 -6.90 19.56
C GLY A 360 5.42 -7.03 18.62
N LEU A 361 5.61 -6.10 17.68
CA LEU A 361 6.75 -6.12 16.75
C LEU A 361 7.98 -5.48 17.40
N THR A 362 9.08 -6.22 17.47
CA THR A 362 10.24 -5.83 18.30
C THR A 362 11.37 -5.19 17.50
N THR A 363 11.69 -5.76 16.35
CA THR A 363 12.77 -5.29 15.46
C THR A 363 12.21 -5.06 14.07
N ILE A 364 12.95 -4.30 13.25
CA ILE A 364 12.60 -4.17 11.83
C ILE A 364 12.62 -5.53 11.13
N LEU A 365 13.60 -6.40 11.43
CA LEU A 365 13.71 -7.73 10.84
C LEU A 365 12.43 -8.55 11.03
N GLU A 366 11.86 -8.57 12.24
CA GLU A 366 10.61 -9.28 12.51
C GLU A 366 9.44 -8.71 11.70
N LYS A 367 9.34 -7.37 11.63
CA LYS A 367 8.29 -6.69 10.90
C LYS A 367 8.40 -7.00 9.40
N SER A 368 9.61 -6.91 8.86
CA SER A 368 9.87 -7.06 7.44
C SER A 368 9.55 -8.46 6.92
N LEU A 369 9.86 -9.51 7.70
CA LEU A 369 9.46 -10.87 7.36
C LEU A 369 7.94 -11.00 7.21
N GLY A 370 7.18 -10.38 8.11
CA GLY A 370 5.72 -10.34 8.01
C GLY A 370 5.22 -9.46 6.85
N ALA A 371 5.89 -8.35 6.57
CA ALA A 371 5.50 -7.42 5.51
C ALA A 371 5.70 -8.01 4.11
N VAL A 372 6.80 -8.74 3.88
CA VAL A 372 7.08 -9.41 2.59
C VAL A 372 6.07 -10.52 2.30
N ALA A 373 5.44 -11.13 3.31
CA ALA A 373 4.42 -12.15 3.11
C ALA A 373 3.22 -11.67 2.28
N LYS A 374 2.95 -10.35 2.25
CA LYS A 374 1.91 -9.73 1.40
C LYS A 374 2.13 -9.98 -0.09
N ALA A 375 3.40 -10.15 -0.50
CA ALA A 375 3.80 -10.30 -1.89
C ALA A 375 3.64 -11.73 -2.44
N GLY A 376 3.07 -12.65 -1.66
CA GLY A 376 2.89 -14.04 -2.08
C GLY A 376 4.22 -14.74 -2.36
N THR A 377 4.22 -15.66 -3.31
CA THR A 377 5.34 -16.55 -3.63
C THR A 377 5.83 -16.44 -5.07
N THR A 378 5.09 -15.79 -5.98
CA THR A 378 5.51 -15.56 -7.37
C THR A 378 6.76 -14.68 -7.52
N ASN A 379 7.41 -14.70 -8.69
CA ASN A 379 8.67 -13.97 -8.91
C ASN A 379 8.47 -12.45 -8.84
N LEU A 380 9.46 -11.74 -8.29
CA LEU A 380 9.58 -10.30 -8.41
C LEU A 380 10.02 -9.96 -9.85
N ASN A 381 9.13 -9.37 -10.64
CA ASN A 381 9.33 -9.13 -12.06
C ASN A 381 9.86 -7.73 -12.40
N GLY A 382 9.74 -6.77 -11.48
CA GLY A 382 10.18 -5.39 -11.73
C GLY A 382 10.25 -4.56 -10.46
N VAL A 383 11.06 -3.52 -10.51
CA VAL A 383 11.25 -2.54 -9.44
C VAL A 383 11.09 -1.16 -10.06
N TYR A 384 10.33 -0.26 -9.43
CA TYR A 384 9.94 1.04 -9.95
C TYR A 384 10.19 2.13 -8.90
N GLY A 385 10.60 3.32 -9.33
CA GLY A 385 10.70 4.48 -8.44
C GLY A 385 9.32 5.04 -8.07
N TYR A 386 9.27 5.93 -7.08
CA TYR A 386 8.03 6.57 -6.64
C TYR A 386 7.32 7.29 -7.81
N GLY A 387 6.09 6.88 -8.10
CA GLY A 387 5.25 7.40 -9.20
C GLY A 387 5.68 6.96 -10.61
N GLU A 388 6.70 6.10 -10.75
CA GLU A 388 7.11 5.56 -12.05
C GLU A 388 6.05 4.59 -12.59
N GLN A 389 5.63 4.75 -13.85
CA GLN A 389 4.60 3.89 -14.44
C GLN A 389 5.05 2.42 -14.49
N ILE A 390 4.21 1.53 -13.96
CA ILE A 390 4.43 0.08 -14.00
C ILE A 390 4.24 -0.43 -15.44
N LYS A 391 5.22 -1.19 -15.95
CA LYS A 391 5.24 -1.67 -17.36
C LYS A 391 5.19 -3.19 -17.51
N VAL A 392 5.44 -3.94 -16.43
CA VAL A 392 5.46 -5.41 -16.44
C VAL A 392 4.32 -5.97 -15.59
N LYS A 393 3.90 -7.19 -15.92
CA LYS A 393 2.87 -7.93 -15.17
C LYS A 393 3.48 -8.81 -14.07
N GLY A 394 2.65 -9.27 -13.15
CA GLY A 394 3.06 -10.07 -12.00
C GLY A 394 3.39 -9.24 -10.75
N LEU A 395 4.17 -9.81 -9.83
CA LEU A 395 4.63 -9.07 -8.66
C LEU A 395 5.69 -8.05 -9.06
N VAL A 396 5.50 -6.80 -8.66
CA VAL A 396 6.47 -5.71 -8.82
C VAL A 396 6.69 -5.00 -7.49
N PHE A 397 7.77 -4.23 -7.40
CA PHE A 397 8.07 -3.37 -6.27
C PHE A 397 8.01 -1.90 -6.68
N VAL A 398 7.36 -1.04 -5.90
CA VAL A 398 7.29 0.41 -6.12
C VAL A 398 7.89 1.11 -4.91
N ASP A 399 8.91 1.94 -5.12
CA ASP A 399 9.55 2.72 -4.05
C ASP A 399 8.53 3.60 -3.33
N SER A 400 8.57 3.57 -2.00
CA SER A 400 7.74 4.42 -1.16
C SER A 400 8.20 4.42 0.32
N PRO A 401 7.90 5.49 1.08
CA PRO A 401 8.00 5.45 2.55
C PRO A 401 6.90 4.58 3.16
N GLY A 402 7.10 4.08 4.38
CA GLY A 402 6.07 3.35 5.14
C GLY A 402 4.97 4.23 5.78
N TYR A 403 4.76 5.47 5.30
CA TYR A 403 3.68 6.33 5.80
C TYR A 403 2.49 6.24 4.86
N ASP A 404 1.38 5.65 5.34
CA ASP A 404 0.27 5.15 4.51
C ASP A 404 -0.17 6.08 3.36
N PRO A 405 -0.53 7.37 3.61
CA PRO A 405 -1.04 8.22 2.53
C PRO A 405 0.04 8.54 1.49
N VAL A 406 1.28 8.67 1.93
CA VAL A 406 2.41 8.93 1.04
C VAL A 406 2.77 7.69 0.25
N SER A 407 2.74 6.51 0.87
CA SER A 407 3.02 5.24 0.20
C SER A 407 2.07 5.01 -0.97
N ILE A 408 0.78 4.99 -0.67
CA ILE A 408 -0.28 4.67 -1.63
C ILE A 408 -0.37 5.74 -2.72
N THR A 409 -0.10 7.00 -2.41
CA THR A 409 -0.01 8.05 -3.43
C THR A 409 1.01 7.69 -4.52
N GLY A 410 2.16 7.11 -4.14
CA GLY A 410 3.16 6.65 -5.11
C GLY A 410 2.67 5.47 -5.96
N GLU A 411 2.00 4.50 -5.35
CA GLU A 411 1.48 3.31 -6.03
C GLU A 411 0.33 3.65 -7.00
N VAL A 412 -0.63 4.46 -6.56
CA VAL A 412 -1.75 4.92 -7.41
C VAL A 412 -1.22 5.78 -8.56
N ALA A 413 -0.27 6.67 -8.30
CA ALA A 413 0.40 7.41 -9.38
C ALA A 413 1.10 6.48 -10.38
N SER A 414 1.64 5.35 -9.91
CA SER A 414 2.31 4.34 -10.74
C SER A 414 1.34 3.49 -11.57
N GLY A 415 0.03 3.63 -11.34
CA GLY A 415 -1.05 3.02 -12.13
C GLY A 415 -1.92 2.00 -11.38
N CYS A 416 -1.75 1.84 -10.06
CA CYS A 416 -2.58 0.92 -9.28
C CYS A 416 -4.04 1.38 -9.24
N ASN A 417 -4.95 0.54 -9.74
CA ASN A 417 -6.39 0.83 -9.83
C ASN A 417 -7.23 0.13 -8.74
N LEU A 418 -6.60 -0.56 -7.80
CA LEU A 418 -7.21 -1.15 -6.60
C LEU A 418 -6.16 -1.15 -5.48
N ILE A 419 -6.58 -0.94 -4.23
CA ILE A 419 -5.71 -1.01 -3.05
C ILE A 419 -6.20 -2.11 -2.13
N VAL A 420 -5.28 -2.91 -1.61
CA VAL A 420 -5.54 -3.84 -0.51
C VAL A 420 -4.63 -3.53 0.66
N PHE A 421 -5.28 -3.22 1.79
CA PHE A 421 -4.67 -2.58 2.94
C PHE A 421 -4.83 -3.47 4.17
N THR A 422 -3.74 -4.02 4.71
CA THR A 422 -3.79 -4.82 5.94
C THR A 422 -3.56 -3.94 7.17
N THR A 423 -4.28 -4.21 8.26
CA THR A 423 -4.09 -3.47 9.52
C THR A 423 -4.45 -4.30 10.75
N GLY A 424 -3.61 -4.25 11.78
CA GLY A 424 -3.90 -4.82 13.09
C GLY A 424 -4.31 -3.82 14.16
N ARG A 425 -4.17 -2.53 13.84
CA ARG A 425 -4.49 -1.41 14.75
C ARG A 425 -5.63 -0.53 14.27
N GLY A 426 -6.23 -0.84 13.11
CA GLY A 426 -7.43 -0.19 12.62
C GLY A 426 -7.16 1.15 11.93
N SER A 427 -6.36 1.15 10.86
CA SER A 427 -6.28 2.32 10.00
C SER A 427 -7.63 2.58 9.32
N CYS A 428 -8.16 3.79 9.45
CA CYS A 428 -9.39 4.23 8.78
C CYS A 428 -9.11 4.79 7.37
N TYR A 429 -8.01 4.37 6.74
CA TYR A 429 -7.59 4.87 5.43
C TYR A 429 -8.67 4.62 4.35
N GLY A 430 -8.88 5.60 3.49
CA GLY A 430 -9.64 5.50 2.26
C GLY A 430 -8.89 6.22 1.14
N ASN A 431 -9.29 6.03 -0.11
CA ASN A 431 -8.58 6.64 -1.23
C ASN A 431 -9.52 6.92 -2.40
N LYS A 432 -9.26 8.05 -3.07
CA LYS A 432 -9.76 8.34 -4.41
C LYS A 432 -8.55 8.65 -5.30
N PRO A 433 -8.49 8.13 -6.54
CA PRO A 433 -9.58 7.49 -7.26
C PRO A 433 -9.60 5.95 -7.17
N ALA A 434 -8.64 5.31 -6.48
CA ALA A 434 -8.57 3.85 -6.39
C ALA A 434 -9.28 3.34 -5.11
N PRO A 435 -10.23 2.39 -5.20
CA PRO A 435 -10.91 1.84 -4.03
C PRO A 435 -9.95 1.08 -3.12
N SER A 436 -10.19 1.12 -1.80
CA SER A 436 -9.31 0.53 -0.78
C SER A 436 -10.04 -0.50 0.06
N ILE A 437 -9.64 -1.77 -0.07
CA ILE A 437 -10.14 -2.91 0.71
C ILE A 437 -9.29 -3.01 1.99
N LYS A 438 -9.92 -2.82 3.15
CA LYS A 438 -9.27 -2.92 4.46
C LYS A 438 -9.45 -4.31 5.08
N ILE A 439 -8.32 -4.91 5.46
CA ILE A 439 -8.23 -6.28 5.99
C ILE A 439 -7.71 -6.23 7.43
N ALA A 440 -8.55 -6.68 8.36
CA ALA A 440 -8.20 -6.80 9.77
C ALA A 440 -7.34 -8.03 10.05
N THR A 441 -6.27 -7.88 10.84
CA THR A 441 -5.36 -8.99 11.20
C THR A 441 -5.87 -9.84 12.37
N ASN A 442 -6.81 -9.33 13.16
CA ASN A 442 -7.34 -9.99 14.33
C ASN A 442 -8.84 -9.69 14.53
N THR A 443 -9.60 -10.70 14.96
CA THR A 443 -11.05 -10.64 15.12
C THR A 443 -11.48 -9.58 16.14
N PRO A 444 -10.81 -9.42 17.30
CA PRO A 444 -11.23 -8.41 18.28
C PRO A 444 -11.13 -6.96 17.75
N MET A 445 -10.16 -6.66 16.88
CA MET A 445 -10.09 -5.36 16.22
C MET A 445 -11.20 -5.22 15.17
N TYR A 446 -11.39 -6.24 14.33
CA TYR A 446 -12.47 -6.27 13.35
C TYR A 446 -13.84 -6.01 13.98
N GLU A 447 -14.15 -6.69 15.07
CA GLU A 447 -15.43 -6.54 15.77
C GLU A 447 -15.66 -5.13 16.30
N ARG A 448 -14.61 -4.48 16.79
CA ARG A 448 -14.69 -3.10 17.30
C ARG A 448 -14.79 -2.06 16.18
N MET A 449 -14.24 -2.36 15.00
CA MET A 449 -14.11 -1.43 13.87
C MET A 449 -14.80 -1.99 12.62
N ARG A 450 -15.93 -2.67 12.81
CA ARG A 450 -16.60 -3.42 11.74
C ARG A 450 -17.08 -2.51 10.60
N GLU A 451 -17.37 -1.25 10.90
CA GLU A 451 -17.76 -0.22 9.92
C GLU A 451 -16.56 0.34 9.13
N ASP A 452 -15.32 0.01 9.52
CA ASP A 452 -14.09 0.39 8.82
C ASP A 452 -13.35 -0.82 8.22
N MET A 453 -13.79 -2.06 8.41
CA MET A 453 -13.01 -3.24 8.00
C MET A 453 -13.81 -4.12 7.05
N ASP A 454 -13.39 -4.21 5.79
CA ASP A 454 -14.09 -4.97 4.75
C ASP A 454 -13.94 -6.49 4.98
N ILE A 455 -12.80 -6.95 5.50
CA ILE A 455 -12.48 -8.37 5.70
C ILE A 455 -11.86 -8.60 7.08
N ASN A 456 -12.35 -9.62 7.81
CA ASN A 456 -11.68 -10.18 8.97
C ASN A 456 -10.75 -11.35 8.57
N CYS A 457 -9.45 -11.26 8.81
CA CYS A 457 -8.52 -12.40 8.70
C CYS A 457 -8.07 -12.94 10.07
N GLY A 458 -8.57 -12.38 11.17
CA GLY A 458 -8.33 -12.90 12.52
C GLY A 458 -8.85 -14.32 12.74
N THR A 459 -9.87 -14.71 11.98
CA THR A 459 -10.41 -16.06 11.81
C THR A 459 -9.34 -17.13 11.59
N ILE A 460 -8.21 -16.80 10.96
CA ILE A 460 -7.07 -17.70 10.80
C ILE A 460 -6.43 -18.03 12.16
N ALA A 461 -6.19 -17.01 12.98
CA ALA A 461 -5.64 -17.16 14.32
C ALA A 461 -6.63 -17.85 15.28
N ASP A 462 -7.93 -17.66 15.05
CA ASP A 462 -9.00 -18.30 15.80
C ASP A 462 -9.16 -19.79 15.42
N GLY A 463 -8.61 -20.21 14.28
CA GLY A 463 -8.66 -21.59 13.77
C GLY A 463 -9.94 -21.91 12.98
N GLU A 464 -10.65 -20.88 12.52
CA GLU A 464 -11.91 -21.01 11.77
C GLU A 464 -11.68 -21.18 10.25
N GLU A 465 -10.59 -20.63 9.73
CA GLU A 465 -10.21 -20.76 8.32
C GLU A 465 -8.68 -20.88 8.16
N THR A 466 -8.25 -21.45 7.03
CA THR A 466 -6.85 -21.49 6.62
C THR A 466 -6.44 -20.21 5.89
N VAL A 467 -5.12 -19.98 5.78
CA VAL A 467 -4.55 -18.90 4.97
C VAL A 467 -5.05 -18.94 3.52
N GLN A 468 -5.17 -20.13 2.94
CA GLN A 468 -5.59 -20.32 1.55
C GLN A 468 -7.08 -20.00 1.36
N GLU A 469 -7.93 -20.38 2.31
CA GLU A 469 -9.36 -20.04 2.28
C GLU A 469 -9.56 -18.51 2.40
N ALA A 470 -8.87 -17.88 3.36
CA ALA A 470 -8.87 -16.43 3.51
C ALA A 470 -8.36 -15.72 2.23
N GLY A 471 -7.27 -16.22 1.63
CA GLY A 471 -6.72 -15.65 0.40
C GLY A 471 -7.65 -15.75 -0.80
N LYS A 472 -8.37 -16.87 -0.96
CA LYS A 472 -9.43 -16.99 -1.99
C LYS A 472 -10.56 -16.00 -1.77
N ARG A 473 -10.95 -15.78 -0.51
CA ARG A 473 -11.96 -14.78 -0.13
C ARG A 473 -11.50 -13.35 -0.44
N ILE A 474 -10.25 -13.01 -0.15
CA ILE A 474 -9.64 -11.73 -0.51
C ILE A 474 -9.63 -11.54 -2.04
N PHE A 475 -9.19 -12.55 -2.81
CA PHE A 475 -9.19 -12.47 -4.28
C PHE A 475 -10.59 -12.28 -4.86
N THR A 476 -11.60 -12.95 -4.29
CA THR A 476 -13.00 -12.77 -4.67
C THR A 476 -13.49 -11.35 -4.39
N GLU A 477 -13.11 -10.80 -3.23
CA GLU A 477 -13.45 -9.42 -2.86
C GLU A 477 -12.76 -8.40 -3.78
N MET A 478 -11.49 -8.62 -4.17
CA MET A 478 -10.80 -7.79 -5.16
C MET A 478 -11.60 -7.68 -6.46
N ILE A 479 -12.10 -8.81 -6.98
CA ILE A 479 -12.92 -8.86 -8.20
C ILE A 479 -14.26 -8.14 -7.98
N ALA A 480 -14.93 -8.36 -6.85
CA ALA A 480 -16.21 -7.73 -6.54
C ALA A 480 -16.09 -6.20 -6.46
N VAL A 481 -15.06 -5.70 -5.76
CA VAL A 481 -14.78 -4.26 -5.61
C VAL A 481 -14.37 -3.65 -6.93
N ALA A 482 -13.49 -4.31 -7.69
CA ALA A 482 -13.15 -3.87 -9.04
C ALA A 482 -14.39 -3.79 -9.97
N SER A 483 -15.35 -4.68 -9.76
CA SER A 483 -16.62 -4.74 -10.50
C SER A 483 -17.67 -3.73 -10.04
N GLY A 484 -17.38 -2.92 -9.02
CA GLY A 484 -18.26 -1.83 -8.57
C GLY A 484 -18.90 -2.02 -7.20
N LYS A 485 -18.59 -3.09 -6.46
CA LYS A 485 -18.88 -3.12 -5.02
C LYS A 485 -18.09 -1.99 -4.35
N LEU A 486 -18.77 -1.19 -3.52
CA LEU A 486 -18.13 -0.15 -2.73
C LEU A 486 -17.43 -0.79 -1.53
N THR A 487 -16.24 -0.28 -1.19
CA THR A 487 -15.62 -0.58 0.11
C THR A 487 -16.22 0.33 1.18
N LEU A 488 -16.07 -0.04 2.45
CA LEU A 488 -16.64 0.74 3.55
C LEU A 488 -16.12 2.19 3.59
N SER A 489 -14.87 2.43 3.18
CA SER A 489 -14.38 3.82 3.04
C SER A 489 -15.10 4.60 1.95
N GLU A 490 -15.47 3.96 0.85
CA GLU A 490 -16.19 4.63 -0.24
C GLU A 490 -17.62 4.94 0.15
N GLU A 491 -18.30 4.03 0.86
CA GLU A 491 -19.64 4.26 1.42
C GLU A 491 -19.67 5.47 2.36
N MET A 492 -18.58 5.70 3.11
CA MET A 492 -18.40 6.87 3.97
C MET A 492 -17.88 8.13 3.25
N GLY A 493 -17.51 8.02 1.96
CA GLY A 493 -16.95 9.11 1.18
C GLY A 493 -15.49 9.49 1.52
N VAL A 494 -14.77 8.66 2.27
CA VAL A 494 -13.36 8.88 2.65
C VAL A 494 -12.43 8.76 1.43
N GLY A 495 -11.38 9.58 1.35
CA GLY A 495 -10.43 9.57 0.23
C GLY A 495 -10.04 10.95 -0.32
N ASP A 496 -10.60 12.04 0.22
CA ASP A 496 -10.33 13.42 -0.24
C ASP A 496 -9.08 14.07 0.40
N ALA A 497 -8.52 13.46 1.45
CA ALA A 497 -7.39 14.00 2.21
C ALA A 497 -6.10 13.21 1.99
N GLU A 498 -6.18 12.06 1.32
CA GLU A 498 -5.15 11.03 1.33
C GLU A 498 -4.14 11.16 0.20
N PHE A 499 -4.38 12.04 -0.78
CA PHE A 499 -3.36 12.40 -1.77
C PHE A 499 -2.23 13.22 -1.12
N ALA A 500 -1.10 12.57 -0.88
CA ALA A 500 0.04 13.11 -0.15
C ALA A 500 1.35 12.81 -0.90
N PRO A 501 1.75 13.62 -1.88
CA PRO A 501 2.99 13.38 -2.63
C PRO A 501 4.22 13.44 -1.72
N TRP A 502 5.18 12.54 -1.94
CA TRP A 502 6.40 12.48 -1.14
C TRP A 502 7.35 13.64 -1.42
N GLN A 503 7.49 14.54 -0.45
CA GLN A 503 8.40 15.68 -0.54
C GLN A 503 9.78 15.30 0.03
N THR A 504 10.78 15.21 -0.86
CA THR A 504 12.19 14.89 -0.50
C THR A 504 13.15 16.03 -0.82
N TYR A 505 12.63 17.25 -0.95
CA TYR A 505 13.35 18.46 -1.30
C TYR A 505 13.16 19.56 -0.25
N ALA A 506 14.09 20.50 -0.21
CA ALA A 506 13.94 21.74 0.55
C ALA A 506 13.05 22.72 -0.22
N GLN A 507 12.20 23.45 0.51
CA GLN A 507 11.48 24.61 -0.03
C GLN A 507 12.33 25.85 0.28
N MET A 508 12.67 26.61 -0.76
CA MET A 508 13.56 27.78 -0.67
C MET A 508 12.82 29.10 -0.51
#